data_AF-A0A293LE00-F1
#
_entry.id   AF-A0A293LE00-F1
#
_cell.length_a   1.000
_cell.length_b   1.000
_cell.length_c   1.000
_cell.angle_alpha   90.00
_cell.angle_beta   90.00
_cell.angle_gamma   90.00
#
_symmetry.space_group_name_H-M   'P 1'
#
loop_
_entity.id
_entity.type
_entity.pdbx_description
1 polymer ?
#
loop_
_entity_poly.entity_id
_entity_poly.type
_entity_poly.pdbx_seq_one_letter_code
_entity_poly.pdbx_strand_id
1 'polypeptide(L)'
;MEKGRQFSYIIKPQSNYYNCLPAFQYATRTHLIKGLPKEYSEVDVEDVYGRLKSNLTDAIASELDVDRSPVIKPEKMEETKQANIIRQVASALLKGLVWQTPQLETAEVDREPRCNAFWWHGRYHTDYKRWNRKKEWMTIPFQYDDSPDIQIRVKEPLPQVISRDDSLVQSAEVPDFPYHPRLQRLKFKSRVLTTVPGTWPNNRGCDFPLVTLHRRNTLIFEGCMFKTIR
;
A
#
# COMPACT_ATOMS: atom_id res chain seq x y z
N MET A 1 -19.16 22.62 -12.56
CA MET A 1 -18.37 21.76 -11.63
C MET A 1 -19.12 20.45 -11.47
N GLU A 2 -18.51 19.32 -11.81
CA GLU A 2 -19.08 18.01 -11.48
C GLU A 2 -19.24 17.88 -9.95
N LYS A 3 -20.39 17.41 -9.46
CA LYS A 3 -20.62 17.21 -8.02
C LYS A 3 -19.53 16.30 -7.44
N GLY A 4 -18.94 16.70 -6.32
CA GLY A 4 -17.95 15.88 -5.60
C GLY A 4 -16.50 15.99 -6.10
N ARG A 5 -16.17 16.90 -7.03
CA ARG A 5 -14.76 17.23 -7.32
C ARG A 5 -14.19 18.20 -6.30
N GLN A 6 -13.01 17.88 -5.77
CA GLN A 6 -12.26 18.71 -4.84
C GLN A 6 -10.77 18.68 -5.23
N PHE A 7 -10.04 19.76 -4.95
CA PHE A 7 -8.58 19.70 -5.02
C PHE A 7 -8.02 19.02 -3.78
N SER A 8 -7.18 17.99 -3.98
CA SER A 8 -6.54 17.23 -2.91
C SER A 8 -5.07 16.96 -3.21
N TYR A 9 -4.28 16.72 -2.16
CA TYR A 9 -2.92 16.22 -2.29
C TYR A 9 -2.96 14.71 -2.47
N ILE A 10 -2.33 14.23 -3.55
CA ILE A 10 -2.31 12.82 -3.89
C ILE A 10 -1.17 12.12 -3.16
N ILE A 11 -1.53 11.15 -2.33
CA ILE A 11 -0.61 10.20 -1.70
C ILE A 11 -0.66 8.91 -2.51
N LYS A 12 0.53 8.38 -2.79
CA LYS A 12 0.71 7.07 -3.44
C LYS A 12 1.40 6.14 -2.44
N PRO A 13 1.22 4.81 -2.57
CA PRO A 13 1.91 3.82 -1.72
C PRO A 13 3.43 4.00 -1.72
N GLN A 14 3.98 4.34 -2.88
CA GLN A 14 5.41 4.54 -3.09
C GLN A 14 5.68 6.02 -3.36
N SER A 15 6.65 6.55 -2.62
CA SER A 15 7.15 7.92 -2.75
C SER A 15 8.61 7.88 -3.11
N ASN A 16 8.99 8.60 -4.17
CA ASN A 16 10.39 8.77 -4.57
C ASN A 16 11.08 9.90 -3.82
N TYR A 17 10.37 10.51 -2.87
CA TYR A 17 10.90 11.64 -2.11
C TYR A 17 11.52 11.14 -0.81
N TYR A 18 12.66 11.72 -0.46
CA TYR A 18 13.42 11.37 0.72
C TYR A 18 12.65 11.67 2.01
N ASN A 19 12.80 10.78 3.01
CA ASN A 19 12.29 10.94 4.38
C ASN A 19 10.79 11.30 4.48
N CYS A 20 9.93 10.62 3.70
CA CYS A 20 8.48 10.84 3.77
C CYS A 20 7.78 10.14 4.95
N LEU A 21 8.48 9.30 5.72
CA LEU A 21 7.86 8.53 6.78
C LEU A 21 7.22 9.41 7.89
N PRO A 22 7.92 10.41 8.47
CA PRO A 22 7.32 11.29 9.48
C PRO A 22 6.11 12.07 8.94
N ALA A 23 6.17 12.46 7.67
CA ALA A 23 5.10 13.15 6.98
C ALA A 23 3.83 12.30 6.86
N PHE A 24 3.98 11.04 6.44
CA PHE A 24 2.85 10.13 6.32
C PHE A 24 2.30 9.74 7.68
N GLN A 25 3.16 9.43 8.66
CA GLN A 25 2.78 9.19 10.05
C GLN A 25 1.95 10.33 10.63
N TYR A 26 2.38 11.58 10.39
CA TYR A 26 1.61 12.76 10.79
C TYR A 26 0.24 12.81 10.10
N ALA A 27 0.22 12.66 8.76
CA ALA A 27 -0.99 12.75 7.94
C ALA A 27 -2.03 11.65 8.23
N THR A 28 -1.59 10.45 8.63
CA THR A 28 -2.44 9.30 8.97
C THR A 28 -2.65 9.12 10.47
N ARG A 29 -1.98 9.92 11.31
CA ARG A 29 -1.96 9.76 12.78
C ARG A 29 -1.52 8.37 13.21
N THR A 30 -0.43 7.89 12.64
CA THR A 30 0.16 6.58 12.95
C THR A 30 1.58 6.71 13.49
N HIS A 31 2.02 5.72 14.25
CA HIS A 31 3.41 5.59 14.70
C HIS A 31 3.95 4.24 14.23
N LEU A 32 5.28 4.14 14.10
CA LEU A 32 5.95 2.93 13.61
C LEU A 32 6.53 2.17 14.80
N ILE A 33 6.14 0.91 14.94
CA ILE A 33 6.76 -0.05 15.85
C ILE A 33 7.73 -0.91 15.04
N LYS A 34 8.95 -1.09 15.54
CA LYS A 34 9.95 -1.94 14.90
C LYS A 34 9.70 -3.40 15.28
N GLY A 35 9.65 -4.28 14.29
CA GLY A 35 9.41 -5.71 14.49
C GLY A 35 7.97 -6.12 14.18
N LEU A 36 7.70 -7.41 14.36
CA LEU A 36 6.36 -7.97 14.21
C LEU A 36 5.64 -8.01 15.57
N PRO A 37 4.30 -8.01 15.58
CA PRO A 37 3.53 -8.33 16.78
C PRO A 37 3.95 -9.68 17.37
N LYS A 38 3.86 -9.82 18.70
CA LYS A 38 4.33 -11.00 19.43
C LYS A 38 3.63 -12.27 18.96
N GLU A 39 2.33 -12.13 18.67
CA GLU A 39 1.44 -13.19 18.19
C GLU A 39 1.99 -13.86 16.93
N TYR A 40 2.64 -13.11 16.04
CA TYR A 40 3.23 -13.65 14.81
C TYR A 40 4.65 -14.21 15.01
N SER A 41 5.34 -13.80 16.07
CA SER A 41 6.71 -14.25 16.34
C SER A 41 6.75 -15.66 16.90
N GLU A 42 5.66 -16.11 17.49
CA GLU A 42 5.52 -17.43 18.13
C GLU A 42 4.94 -18.50 17.20
N VAL A 43 4.50 -18.14 15.99
CA VAL A 43 3.92 -19.07 15.03
C VAL A 43 5.03 -19.91 14.40
N ASP A 44 5.03 -21.22 14.66
CA ASP A 44 5.90 -22.17 13.96
C ASP A 44 5.43 -22.35 12.52
N VAL A 45 6.28 -21.92 11.59
CA VAL A 45 6.04 -21.99 10.14
C VAL A 45 6.97 -22.98 9.44
N GLU A 46 7.87 -23.66 10.14
CA GLU A 46 8.94 -24.45 9.53
C GLU A 46 8.41 -25.66 8.75
N ASP A 47 7.41 -26.37 9.28
CA ASP A 47 6.75 -27.48 8.56
C ASP A 47 6.08 -26.99 7.26
N VAL A 48 5.36 -25.88 7.35
CA VAL A 48 4.67 -25.28 6.21
C VAL A 48 5.68 -24.81 5.15
N TYR A 49 6.74 -24.15 5.61
CA TYR A 49 7.82 -23.68 4.76
C TYR A 49 8.51 -24.86 4.08
N GLY A 50 8.86 -25.93 4.81
CA GLY A 50 9.50 -27.13 4.25
C GLY A 50 8.70 -27.75 3.09
N ARG A 51 7.38 -27.80 3.23
CA ARG A 51 6.47 -28.33 2.17
C ARG A 51 6.33 -27.40 0.97
N LEU A 52 6.30 -26.09 1.20
CA LEU A 52 6.08 -25.10 0.13
C LEU A 52 7.37 -24.62 -0.53
N LYS A 53 8.53 -24.87 0.09
CA LYS A 53 9.83 -24.37 -0.36
C LYS A 53 10.10 -24.72 -1.82
N SER A 54 9.89 -25.98 -2.23
CA SER A 54 10.11 -26.40 -3.62
C SER A 54 9.20 -25.65 -4.59
N ASN A 55 7.90 -25.58 -4.28
CA ASN A 55 6.92 -24.90 -5.12
C ASN A 55 7.20 -23.39 -5.23
N LEU A 56 7.68 -22.77 -4.15
CA LEU A 56 8.06 -21.36 -4.13
C LEU A 56 9.35 -21.12 -4.91
N THR A 57 10.36 -21.99 -4.78
CA THR A 57 11.60 -21.88 -5.57
C THR A 57 11.33 -22.07 -7.05
N ASP A 58 10.46 -23.02 -7.42
CA ASP A 58 10.09 -23.27 -8.82
C ASP A 58 9.28 -22.11 -9.40
N ALA A 59 8.36 -21.54 -8.61
CA ALA A 59 7.59 -20.36 -9.00
C ALA A 59 8.48 -19.15 -9.29
N ILE A 60 9.56 -18.98 -8.53
CA ILE A 60 10.53 -17.90 -8.75
C ILE A 60 11.46 -18.23 -9.92
N ALA A 61 12.06 -19.42 -9.94
CA ALA A 61 13.02 -19.84 -10.95
C ALA A 61 12.40 -19.83 -12.35
N SER A 62 11.17 -20.32 -12.49
CA SER A 62 10.47 -20.33 -13.78
C SER A 62 10.36 -18.93 -14.41
N GLU A 63 10.09 -17.89 -13.63
CA GLU A 63 10.00 -16.52 -14.15
C GLU A 63 11.35 -15.84 -14.37
N LEU A 64 12.40 -16.33 -13.69
CA LEU A 64 13.78 -15.90 -13.88
C LEU A 64 14.38 -16.47 -15.16
N ASP A 65 14.09 -17.74 -15.47
CA ASP A 65 14.65 -18.49 -16.60
C ASP A 65 13.91 -18.26 -17.93
N VAL A 66 12.71 -17.68 -17.89
CA VAL A 66 11.96 -17.33 -19.11
C VAL A 66 12.71 -16.24 -19.88
N ASP A 67 13.30 -16.65 -21.01
CA ASP A 67 13.90 -15.74 -21.98
C ASP A 67 12.79 -14.97 -22.72
N ARG A 68 12.71 -13.66 -22.44
CA ARG A 68 11.69 -12.79 -23.01
C ARG A 68 12.27 -12.09 -24.23
N SER A 69 11.46 -12.01 -25.29
CA SER A 69 11.86 -11.38 -26.55
C SER A 69 12.49 -9.99 -26.33
N PRO A 70 13.64 -9.68 -26.95
CA PRO A 70 14.36 -8.41 -26.78
C PRO A 70 13.61 -7.20 -27.34
N VAL A 71 12.45 -7.41 -27.97
CA VAL A 71 11.62 -6.34 -28.54
C VAL A 71 10.93 -5.50 -27.45
N ILE A 72 10.79 -6.03 -26.23
CA ILE A 72 10.13 -5.33 -25.12
C ILE A 72 11.13 -4.42 -24.40
N LYS A 73 10.71 -3.19 -24.06
CA LYS A 73 11.53 -2.28 -23.25
C LYS A 73 11.91 -2.93 -21.91
N PRO A 74 13.16 -2.82 -21.44
CA PRO A 74 13.63 -3.44 -20.19
C PRO A 74 12.73 -3.15 -18.98
N GLU A 75 12.25 -1.91 -18.83
CA GLU A 75 11.34 -1.51 -17.73
C GLU A 75 10.04 -2.32 -17.73
N LYS A 76 9.39 -2.45 -18.90
CA LYS A 76 8.15 -3.21 -19.05
C LYS A 76 8.37 -4.72 -18.87
N MET A 77 9.55 -5.20 -19.23
CA MET A 77 9.94 -6.58 -19.04
C MET A 77 10.04 -6.90 -17.54
N GLU A 78 10.73 -6.05 -16.78
CA GLU A 78 10.85 -6.17 -15.32
C GLU A 78 9.50 -5.97 -14.59
N GLU A 79 8.63 -5.10 -15.11
CA GLU A 79 7.24 -4.98 -14.68
C GLU A 79 6.47 -6.30 -14.79
N THR A 80 6.52 -6.90 -15.97
CA THR A 80 5.82 -8.16 -16.25
C THR A 80 6.41 -9.29 -15.41
N LYS A 81 7.73 -9.33 -15.27
CA LYS A 81 8.44 -10.35 -14.49
C LYS A 81 8.06 -10.31 -13.01
N GLN A 82 8.09 -9.13 -12.38
CA GLN A 82 7.68 -8.99 -10.98
C GLN A 82 6.21 -9.33 -10.76
N ALA A 83 5.32 -8.87 -11.64
CA ALA A 83 3.89 -9.17 -11.54
C ALA A 83 3.63 -10.68 -11.63
N ASN A 84 4.33 -11.37 -12.54
CA ASN A 84 4.22 -12.82 -12.66
C ASN A 84 4.76 -13.56 -11.43
N ILE A 85 5.93 -13.17 -10.91
CA ILE A 85 6.51 -13.78 -9.70
C ILE A 85 5.52 -13.67 -8.54
N ILE A 86 5.00 -12.46 -8.28
CA ILE A 86 4.02 -12.20 -7.23
C ILE A 86 2.79 -13.10 -7.41
N ARG A 87 2.29 -13.23 -8.65
CA ARG A 87 1.14 -14.09 -8.97
C ARG A 87 1.41 -15.57 -8.72
N GLN A 88 2.55 -16.08 -9.16
CA GLN A 88 2.89 -17.49 -8.99
C GLN A 88 3.10 -17.82 -7.51
N VAL A 89 3.83 -16.98 -6.78
CA VAL A 89 4.05 -17.12 -5.33
C VAL A 89 2.74 -17.05 -4.56
N ALA A 90 1.88 -16.07 -4.83
CA ALA A 90 0.58 -15.95 -4.17
C ALA A 90 -0.30 -17.20 -4.44
N SER A 91 -0.28 -17.72 -5.68
CA SER A 91 -1.01 -18.94 -6.02
C SER A 91 -0.47 -20.17 -5.31
N ALA A 92 0.86 -20.33 -5.21
CA ALA A 92 1.49 -21.43 -4.50
C ALA A 92 1.18 -21.39 -2.99
N LEU A 93 1.24 -20.20 -2.39
CA LEU A 93 0.90 -20.00 -0.98
C LEU A 93 -0.56 -20.33 -0.71
N LEU A 94 -1.50 -19.79 -1.49
CA LEU A 94 -2.94 -20.04 -1.28
C LEU A 94 -3.26 -21.53 -1.40
N LYS A 95 -2.80 -22.20 -2.46
CA LYS A 95 -3.05 -23.65 -2.65
C LYS A 95 -2.42 -24.50 -1.54
N GLY A 96 -1.26 -24.08 -1.06
CA GLY A 96 -0.55 -24.75 0.04
C GLY A 96 -1.24 -24.62 1.39
N LEU A 97 -1.80 -23.44 1.66
CA LEU A 97 -2.34 -23.06 2.97
C LEU A 97 -3.83 -23.37 3.15
N VAL A 98 -4.59 -23.59 2.08
CA VAL A 98 -6.03 -23.88 2.14
C VAL A 98 -6.37 -25.04 3.07
N TRP A 99 -5.52 -26.08 3.14
CA TRP A 99 -5.73 -27.23 4.03
C TRP A 99 -5.66 -26.89 5.52
N GLN A 100 -4.83 -25.91 5.89
CA GLN A 100 -4.64 -25.49 7.28
C GLN A 100 -5.54 -24.32 7.66
N THR A 101 -5.96 -23.52 6.69
CA THR A 101 -6.79 -22.34 6.91
C THR A 101 -7.99 -22.39 5.96
N PRO A 102 -9.09 -23.05 6.36
CA PRO A 102 -10.29 -23.20 5.54
C PRO A 102 -10.90 -21.86 5.12
N GLN A 103 -10.67 -20.79 5.88
CA GLN A 103 -11.09 -19.42 5.51
C GLN A 103 -10.55 -18.99 4.14
N LEU A 104 -9.37 -19.50 3.74
CA LEU A 104 -8.76 -19.21 2.44
C LEU A 104 -9.46 -19.91 1.28
N GLU A 105 -10.24 -20.97 1.51
CA GLU A 105 -10.97 -21.68 0.44
C GLU A 105 -11.97 -20.75 -0.24
N THR A 106 -12.62 -19.87 0.54
CA THR A 106 -13.58 -18.90 0.03
C THR A 106 -12.96 -17.54 -0.31
N ALA A 107 -11.64 -17.40 -0.18
CA ALA A 107 -10.98 -16.14 -0.42
C ALA A 107 -11.02 -15.75 -1.90
N GLU A 108 -11.23 -14.45 -2.15
CA GLU A 108 -11.20 -13.88 -3.50
C GLU A 108 -9.83 -13.23 -3.75
N VAL A 109 -9.28 -13.44 -4.94
CA VAL A 109 -7.99 -12.86 -5.35
C VAL A 109 -8.25 -11.83 -6.45
N ASP A 110 -8.14 -10.56 -6.10
CA ASP A 110 -8.22 -9.48 -7.06
C ASP A 110 -6.85 -9.14 -7.64
N ARG A 111 -6.85 -8.73 -8.90
CA ARG A 111 -5.67 -8.25 -9.62
C ARG A 111 -5.82 -6.77 -9.89
N GLU A 112 -4.82 -5.99 -9.50
CA GLU A 112 -4.82 -4.53 -9.68
C GLU A 112 -6.13 -3.85 -9.23
N PRO A 113 -6.68 -4.18 -8.04
CA PRO A 113 -7.91 -3.55 -7.58
C PRO A 113 -7.66 -2.07 -7.26
N ARG A 114 -8.68 -1.24 -7.46
CA ARG A 114 -8.59 0.21 -7.23
C ARG A 114 -8.82 0.54 -5.75
N CYS A 115 -7.75 0.87 -5.04
CA CYS A 115 -7.78 1.21 -3.63
C CYS A 115 -7.60 2.71 -3.42
N ASN A 116 -8.70 3.39 -3.08
CA ASN A 116 -8.74 4.83 -2.89
C ASN A 116 -9.22 5.16 -1.48
N ALA A 117 -8.67 6.22 -0.88
CA ALA A 117 -9.20 6.79 0.35
C ALA A 117 -9.10 8.31 0.32
N PHE A 118 -10.10 8.98 0.87
CA PHE A 118 -10.11 10.44 1.03
C PHE A 118 -10.30 10.83 2.49
N TRP A 119 -9.51 11.78 2.97
CA TRP A 119 -9.69 12.36 4.30
C TRP A 119 -9.18 13.80 4.38
N TRP A 120 -9.60 14.49 5.43
CA TRP A 120 -9.08 15.80 5.81
C TRP A 120 -8.15 15.66 7.02
N HIS A 121 -7.08 16.44 7.03
CA HIS A 121 -6.18 16.49 8.19
C HIS A 121 -5.73 17.93 8.47
N GLY A 122 -5.79 18.32 9.74
CA GLY A 122 -5.55 19.70 10.20
C GLY A 122 -4.14 19.96 10.71
N ARG A 123 -3.89 21.20 11.17
CA ARG A 123 -2.64 21.64 11.81
C ARG A 123 -1.41 21.67 10.89
N TYR A 124 -1.60 21.98 9.61
CA TYR A 124 -0.47 22.32 8.73
C TYR A 124 -0.19 23.81 8.73
N HIS A 125 1.09 24.18 8.67
CA HIS A 125 1.50 25.53 8.34
C HIS A 125 1.00 25.92 6.95
N THR A 126 0.64 27.19 6.80
CA THR A 126 0.04 27.67 5.56
C THR A 126 1.04 27.74 4.41
N ASP A 127 0.54 27.60 3.19
CA ASP A 127 1.30 28.09 2.06
C ASP A 127 1.30 29.63 2.10
N TYR A 128 2.47 30.26 1.98
CA TYR A 128 2.66 31.72 2.01
C TYR A 128 1.96 32.49 0.85
N LYS A 129 0.92 31.90 0.24
CA LYS A 129 0.08 32.53 -0.77
C LYS A 129 -0.73 33.67 -0.16
N ARG A 130 -0.95 34.72 -0.95
CA ARG A 130 -1.58 35.97 -0.51
C ARG A 130 -2.91 35.78 0.22
N TRP A 131 -3.74 34.83 -0.20
CA TRP A 131 -5.06 34.57 0.41
C TRP A 131 -5.00 33.74 1.71
N ASN A 132 -3.92 33.02 1.98
CA ASN A 132 -3.72 32.20 3.18
C ASN A 132 -2.76 32.84 4.19
N ARG A 133 -2.15 33.99 3.85
CA ARG A 133 -1.10 34.65 4.64
C ARG A 133 -1.52 35.05 6.07
N LYS A 134 -2.81 35.21 6.34
CA LYS A 134 -3.33 35.54 7.68
C LYS A 134 -3.66 34.31 8.53
N LYS A 135 -3.65 33.11 7.95
CA LYS A 135 -3.92 31.87 8.68
C LYS A 135 -2.60 31.28 9.15
N GLU A 136 -2.53 30.89 10.42
CA GLU A 136 -1.39 30.18 10.99
C GLU A 136 -1.46 28.69 10.64
N TRP A 137 -2.68 28.13 10.70
CA TRP A 137 -2.97 26.71 10.48
C TRP A 137 -3.96 26.51 9.34
N MET A 138 -3.80 25.42 8.60
CA MET A 138 -4.74 24.98 7.57
C MET A 138 -5.08 23.50 7.66
N THR A 139 -6.31 23.20 7.22
CA THR A 139 -6.78 21.84 6.99
C THR A 139 -6.54 21.47 5.54
N ILE A 140 -5.96 20.30 5.33
CA ILE A 140 -5.52 19.82 4.05
C ILE A 140 -6.34 18.58 3.64
N PRO A 141 -6.88 18.56 2.41
CA PRO A 141 -7.49 17.38 1.83
C PRO A 141 -6.42 16.45 1.24
N PHE A 142 -6.44 15.19 1.65
CA PHE A 142 -5.61 14.12 1.11
C PHE A 142 -6.45 13.10 0.35
N GLN A 143 -5.89 12.58 -0.73
CA GLN A 143 -6.45 11.47 -1.49
C GLN A 143 -5.34 10.42 -1.66
N TYR A 144 -5.54 9.25 -1.07
CA TYR A 144 -4.76 8.06 -1.36
C TYR A 144 -5.26 7.42 -2.66
N ASP A 145 -4.32 7.06 -3.52
CA ASP A 145 -4.53 6.51 -4.86
C ASP A 145 -3.56 5.33 -5.03
N ASP A 146 -4.11 4.12 -4.97
CA ASP A 146 -3.35 2.88 -4.94
C ASP A 146 -4.00 1.80 -5.82
N SER A 147 -3.15 0.90 -6.28
CA SER A 147 -3.47 -0.23 -7.13
C SER A 147 -2.47 -1.35 -6.82
N PRO A 148 -2.65 -2.10 -5.71
CA PRO A 148 -1.81 -3.26 -5.40
C PRO A 148 -1.84 -4.27 -6.53
N ASP A 149 -0.76 -5.03 -6.75
CA ASP A 149 -0.74 -6.04 -7.81
C ASP A 149 -1.73 -7.17 -7.53
N ILE A 150 -1.79 -7.60 -6.27
CA ILE A 150 -2.72 -8.61 -5.77
C ILE A 150 -3.31 -8.16 -4.44
N GLN A 151 -4.61 -8.34 -4.29
CA GLN A 151 -5.30 -8.25 -3.00
C GLN A 151 -6.07 -9.54 -2.75
N ILE A 152 -5.80 -10.17 -1.62
CA ILE A 152 -6.54 -11.35 -1.17
C ILE A 152 -7.60 -10.87 -0.20
N ARG A 153 -8.87 -11.16 -0.47
CA ARG A 153 -10.00 -10.80 0.39
C ARG A 153 -10.65 -12.04 1.00
N VAL A 154 -11.14 -11.89 2.21
CA VAL A 154 -11.81 -12.93 3.00
C VAL A 154 -13.17 -12.44 3.49
N LYS A 155 -14.00 -13.36 3.97
CA LYS A 155 -15.36 -13.08 4.45
C LYS A 155 -15.41 -12.42 5.83
N GLU A 156 -14.47 -12.77 6.68
CA GLU A 156 -14.44 -12.32 8.08
C GLU A 156 -13.22 -11.41 8.27
N PRO A 157 -13.35 -10.32 9.04
CA PRO A 157 -12.23 -9.45 9.33
C PRO A 157 -11.18 -10.20 10.18
N LEU A 158 -9.92 -9.81 10.00
CA LEU A 158 -8.85 -10.27 10.88
C LEU A 158 -9.11 -9.83 12.33
N PRO A 159 -8.73 -10.65 13.32
CA PRO A 159 -8.76 -10.24 14.71
C PRO A 159 -7.85 -9.02 14.92
N GLN A 160 -8.21 -8.18 15.88
CA GLN A 160 -7.36 -7.05 16.27
C GLN A 160 -6.01 -7.57 16.77
N VAL A 161 -4.92 -6.93 16.34
CA VAL A 161 -3.56 -7.27 16.79
C VAL A 161 -3.32 -6.74 18.20
N ILE A 162 -3.75 -5.50 18.47
CA ILE A 162 -3.61 -4.83 19.76
C ILE A 162 -4.99 -4.30 20.16
N SER A 163 -5.33 -4.38 21.44
CA SER A 163 -6.57 -3.83 21.96
C SER A 163 -6.61 -2.31 21.78
N ARG A 164 -7.80 -1.76 21.52
CA ARG A 164 -8.02 -0.31 21.44
C ARG A 164 -7.65 0.43 22.74
N ASP A 165 -7.72 -0.27 23.87
CA ASP A 165 -7.41 0.28 25.20
C ASP A 165 -5.93 0.17 25.58
N ASP A 166 -5.10 -0.36 24.69
CA ASP A 166 -3.66 -0.46 24.93
C ASP A 166 -3.00 0.92 24.91
N SER A 167 -2.03 1.12 25.80
CA SER A 167 -1.13 2.27 25.85
C SER A 167 -0.48 2.60 24.51
N LEU A 168 -0.13 1.57 23.71
CA LEU A 168 0.44 1.73 22.37
C LEU A 168 -0.54 2.38 21.39
N VAL A 169 -1.84 2.25 21.60
CA VAL A 169 -2.87 2.87 20.75
C VAL A 169 -3.20 4.27 21.26
N GLN A 170 -3.35 4.44 22.57
CA GLN A 170 -3.87 5.68 23.16
C GLN A 170 -2.81 6.76 23.40
N SER A 171 -1.61 6.35 23.82
CA SER A 171 -0.58 7.26 24.34
C SER A 171 0.68 7.35 23.49
N ALA A 172 0.72 6.64 22.35
CA ALA A 172 1.88 6.67 21.48
C ALA A 172 2.06 8.06 20.83
N GLU A 173 3.29 8.58 20.91
CA GLU A 173 3.64 9.83 20.26
C GLU A 173 3.69 9.64 18.74
N VAL A 174 2.89 10.43 18.03
CA VAL A 174 2.97 10.54 16.57
C VAL A 174 3.96 11.66 16.23
N PRO A 175 4.92 11.44 15.32
CA PRO A 175 5.85 12.47 14.88
C PRO A 175 5.12 13.75 14.45
N ASP A 176 5.47 14.89 15.05
CA ASP A 176 4.89 16.17 14.69
C ASP A 176 5.55 16.71 13.42
N PHE A 177 4.81 16.69 12.31
CA PHE A 177 5.27 17.16 11.00
C PHE A 177 4.28 18.17 10.40
N PRO A 178 4.10 19.35 10.99
CA PRO A 178 3.11 20.35 10.56
C PRO A 178 3.50 21.09 9.26
N TYR A 179 4.43 20.56 8.46
CA TYR A 179 4.91 21.22 7.26
C TYR A 179 3.97 21.02 6.07
N HIS A 180 3.77 22.08 5.30
CA HIS A 180 2.88 22.04 4.16
C HIS A 180 3.29 20.96 3.11
N PRO A 181 2.37 20.10 2.63
CA PRO A 181 2.63 18.99 1.70
C PRO A 181 3.36 19.31 0.40
N ARG A 182 3.34 20.59 -0.01
CA ARG A 182 4.13 21.06 -1.16
C ARG A 182 5.63 20.88 -0.94
N LEU A 183 6.11 20.92 0.31
CA LEU A 183 7.51 20.70 0.66
C LEU A 183 7.92 19.23 0.39
N GLN A 184 7.00 18.29 0.53
CA GLN A 184 7.16 16.88 0.17
C GLN A 184 6.89 16.62 -1.32
N ARG A 185 6.70 17.68 -2.13
CA ARG A 185 6.40 17.59 -3.57
C ARG A 185 5.17 16.73 -3.89
N LEU A 186 4.21 16.66 -2.96
CA LEU A 186 2.92 16.00 -3.20
C LEU A 186 2.14 16.75 -4.28
N LYS A 187 1.54 16.00 -5.20
CA LYS A 187 0.81 16.55 -6.34
C LYS A 187 -0.54 17.07 -5.87
N PHE A 188 -0.87 18.33 -6.15
CA PHE A 188 -2.17 18.91 -5.87
C PHE A 188 -3.05 18.84 -7.13
N LYS A 189 -4.11 18.04 -7.10
CA LYS A 189 -4.95 17.77 -8.28
C LYS A 189 -6.44 17.86 -7.94
N SER A 190 -7.25 18.29 -8.89
CA SER A 190 -8.70 18.15 -8.82
C SER A 190 -9.08 16.70 -9.12
N ARG A 191 -9.75 16.04 -8.18
CA ARG A 191 -10.23 14.66 -8.30
C ARG A 191 -11.65 14.57 -7.77
N VAL A 192 -12.40 13.57 -8.24
CA VAL A 192 -13.63 13.15 -7.59
C VAL A 192 -13.24 12.46 -6.29
N LEU A 193 -13.84 12.91 -5.18
CA LEU A 193 -13.61 12.33 -3.87
C LEU A 193 -14.10 10.88 -3.87
N THR A 194 -13.19 9.94 -3.62
CA THR A 194 -13.51 8.51 -3.65
C THR A 194 -12.85 7.79 -2.50
N THR A 195 -13.62 6.90 -1.88
CA THR A 195 -13.15 5.89 -0.93
C THR A 195 -13.63 4.55 -1.44
N VAL A 196 -12.72 3.71 -1.90
CA VAL A 196 -13.00 2.41 -2.51
C VAL A 196 -11.96 1.41 -2.01
N PRO A 197 -12.35 0.28 -1.41
CA PRO A 197 -11.42 -0.68 -0.80
C PRO A 197 -10.84 -1.70 -1.80
N GLY A 198 -10.94 -1.44 -3.11
CA GLY A 198 -10.55 -2.39 -4.16
C GLY A 198 -11.70 -3.18 -4.77
N THR A 199 -12.80 -3.35 -4.04
CA THR A 199 -14.03 -4.00 -4.52
C THR A 199 -15.21 -3.04 -4.42
N TRP A 200 -16.21 -3.24 -5.28
CA TRP A 200 -17.52 -2.64 -5.08
C TRP A 200 -18.27 -3.43 -4.02
N PRO A 201 -19.12 -2.80 -3.20
CA PRO A 201 -20.01 -3.52 -2.29
C PRO A 201 -20.84 -4.48 -3.12
N ASN A 202 -20.50 -5.75 -3.07
CA ASN A 202 -21.15 -6.79 -3.83
C ASN A 202 -21.65 -7.82 -2.83
N ASN A 203 -22.83 -8.39 -3.07
CA ASN A 203 -23.41 -9.39 -2.17
C ASN A 203 -22.66 -10.75 -2.22
N ARG A 204 -21.38 -10.78 -2.65
CA ARG A 204 -20.57 -12.00 -2.78
C ARG A 204 -19.79 -12.33 -1.50
N GLY A 205 -19.69 -11.37 -0.56
CA GLY A 205 -19.40 -11.63 0.85
C GLY A 205 -17.93 -11.62 1.27
N CYS A 206 -16.96 -11.46 0.36
CA CYS A 206 -15.54 -11.35 0.71
C CYS A 206 -15.09 -9.87 0.81
N ASP A 207 -15.63 -9.11 1.75
CA ASP A 207 -15.40 -7.65 1.77
C ASP A 207 -14.09 -7.22 2.45
N PHE A 208 -13.43 -8.11 3.20
CA PHE A 208 -12.30 -7.74 4.05
C PHE A 208 -10.95 -8.09 3.41
N PRO A 209 -10.05 -7.12 3.18
CA PRO A 209 -8.70 -7.41 2.69
C PRO A 209 -7.88 -8.14 3.77
N LEU A 210 -7.29 -9.27 3.39
CA LEU A 210 -6.39 -10.07 4.22
C LEU A 210 -4.94 -9.61 4.03
N VAL A 211 -4.47 -9.63 2.78
CA VAL A 211 -3.10 -9.27 2.39
C VAL A 211 -3.12 -8.54 1.06
N THR A 212 -2.32 -7.48 0.96
CA THR A 212 -2.01 -6.78 -0.30
C THR A 212 -0.54 -6.98 -0.65
N LEU A 213 -0.27 -7.27 -1.92
CA LEU A 213 1.07 -7.45 -2.46
C LEU A 213 1.37 -6.34 -3.46
N HIS A 214 2.50 -5.67 -3.28
CA HIS A 214 2.96 -4.59 -4.15
C HIS A 214 4.31 -4.94 -4.77
N ARG A 215 4.45 -4.72 -6.07
CA ARG A 215 5.72 -4.74 -6.80
C ARG A 215 6.58 -3.55 -6.42
N ARG A 216 7.90 -3.71 -6.51
CA ARG A 216 8.87 -2.67 -6.13
C ARG A 216 9.35 -1.84 -7.32
N ASN A 217 8.94 -2.17 -8.54
CA ASN A 217 9.38 -1.51 -9.78
C ASN A 217 9.34 0.01 -9.74
N THR A 218 8.28 0.56 -9.18
CA THR A 218 8.07 2.00 -9.14
C THR A 218 9.04 2.71 -8.17
N LEU A 219 9.73 2.00 -7.27
CA LEU A 219 10.90 2.50 -6.51
C LEU A 219 12.24 2.33 -7.26
N ILE A 220 12.38 1.28 -8.07
CA ILE A 220 13.66 0.90 -8.71
C ILE A 220 13.93 1.78 -9.94
N PHE A 221 12.93 2.03 -10.78
CA PHE A 221 13.11 2.75 -12.04
C PHE A 221 12.92 4.26 -11.92
N GLU A 222 12.05 4.75 -11.03
CA GLU A 222 11.88 6.20 -10.83
C GLU A 222 13.01 6.83 -10.00
N GLY A 223 13.76 6.03 -9.23
CA GLY A 223 14.87 6.47 -8.37
C GLY A 223 16.24 6.62 -9.07
N CYS A 224 16.45 6.00 -10.23
CA CYS A 224 17.72 6.10 -10.98
C CYS A 224 17.81 7.33 -11.89
N MET A 225 16.74 8.12 -12.01
CA MET A 225 16.79 9.42 -12.68
C MET A 225 17.30 10.48 -11.71
N PHE A 226 18.57 10.37 -11.30
CA PHE A 226 19.36 11.59 -11.07
C PHE A 226 19.40 12.29 -12.42
N LYS A 227 18.41 13.16 -12.68
CA LYS A 227 18.43 14.03 -13.84
C LYS A 227 19.78 14.75 -13.79
N THR A 228 20.68 14.38 -14.68
CA THR A 228 21.91 15.11 -14.90
C THR A 228 21.47 16.54 -15.20
N ILE A 229 21.74 17.43 -14.26
CA ILE A 229 21.51 18.86 -14.46
C ILE A 229 22.49 19.22 -15.58
N ARG A 230 21.96 19.40 -16.80
CA ARG A 230 22.65 20.11 -17.88
C ARG A 230 22.32 21.59 -17.76
#